data_AF-A0A841N759-F1
#
_entry.id   AF-A0A841N759-F1
#
_cell.length_a   1.000
_cell.length_b   1.000
_cell.length_c   1.000
_cell.angle_alpha   90.00
_cell.angle_beta   90.00
_cell.angle_gamma   90.00
#
_symmetry.space_group_name_H-M   'P 1'
#
loop_
_entity.id
_entity.type
_entity.pdbx_description
1 polymer ?
#
loop_
_entity_poly.entity_id
_entity_poly.type
_entity_poly.pdbx_seq_one_letter_code
_entity_poly.pdbx_strand_id
1 'polypeptide(L)'
;MNNSIYLYKDINEMNIIINERNARIARLEKLIYSMNLIGGASKNSFNYLAEKLLQQLENDISSEKMKTIIESELVVAYGLYLNEFDSDKITDDIMNWWKND
;
A
#
# COMPACT_ATOMS: atom_id res chain seq x y z
N MET A 1 16.45 7.08 38.83
CA MET A 1 15.31 6.72 37.96
C MET A 1 15.86 5.96 36.77
N ASN A 2 15.32 4.77 36.48
CA ASN A 2 15.91 3.79 35.55
C ASN A 2 15.65 4.17 34.08
N ASN A 3 16.67 4.68 33.38
CA ASN A 3 16.64 4.90 31.93
C ASN A 3 16.33 3.62 31.12
N SER A 4 16.64 2.43 31.66
CA SER A 4 16.37 1.17 30.95
C SER A 4 14.88 0.90 30.76
N ILE A 5 14.02 1.24 31.74
CA ILE A 5 12.58 0.96 31.66
C ILE A 5 11.92 1.79 30.56
N TYR A 6 12.35 3.04 30.38
CA TYR A 6 11.87 3.90 29.30
C TYR A 6 12.32 3.39 27.93
N LEU A 7 13.60 3.06 27.77
CA LEU A 7 14.13 2.48 26.52
C LEU A 7 13.42 1.19 26.09
N TYR A 8 13.14 0.27 27.02
CA TYR A 8 12.40 -0.96 26.71
C TYR A 8 10.95 -0.70 26.30
N LYS A 9 10.30 0.30 26.91
CA LYS A 9 8.94 0.70 26.54
C LYS A 9 8.91 1.27 25.12
N ASP A 10 9.84 2.16 24.79
CA ASP A 10 9.92 2.81 23.48
C ASP A 10 10.19 1.78 22.35
N ILE A 11 11.06 0.79 22.60
CA ILE A 11 11.33 -0.31 21.64
C ILE A 11 10.07 -1.14 21.38
N ASN A 12 9.29 -1.45 22.42
CA ASN A 12 8.07 -2.23 22.26
C ASN A 12 7.01 -1.44 21.47
N GLU A 13 6.88 -0.14 21.71
CA GLU A 13 5.97 0.73 20.96
C GLU A 13 6.37 0.82 19.47
N MET A 14 7.66 0.99 19.16
CA MET A 14 8.16 0.98 17.79
C MET A 14 7.89 -0.35 17.08
N ASN A 15 8.10 -1.48 17.76
CA ASN A 15 7.83 -2.80 17.19
C ASN A 15 6.35 -3.02 16.89
N ILE A 16 5.45 -2.51 17.74
CA ILE A 16 4.00 -2.58 17.49
C ILE A 16 3.65 -1.80 16.21
N ILE A 17 4.11 -0.55 16.10
CA ILE A 17 3.86 0.30 14.92
C ILE A 17 4.40 -0.34 13.64
N ILE A 18 5.62 -0.88 13.68
CA ILE A 18 6.23 -1.56 12.52
C ILE A 18 5.42 -2.79 12.11
N ASN A 19 5.00 -3.60 13.08
CA ASN A 19 4.21 -4.81 12.80
C ASN A 19 2.83 -4.47 12.23
N GLU A 20 2.16 -3.45 12.76
CA GLU A 20 0.88 -2.98 12.25
C GLU A 20 1.01 -2.46 10.82
N ARG A 21 2.04 -1.66 10.55
CA ARG A 21 2.32 -1.15 9.19
C ARG A 21 2.64 -2.27 8.21
N ASN A 22 3.45 -3.26 8.60
CA ASN A 22 3.74 -4.43 7.78
C ASN A 22 2.48 -5.25 7.50
N ALA A 23 1.58 -5.39 8.49
CA ALA A 23 0.30 -6.05 8.30
C ALA A 23 -0.60 -5.29 7.30
N ARG A 24 -0.59 -3.95 7.31
CA ARG A 24 -1.28 -3.11 6.33
C ARG A 24 -0.74 -3.30 4.91
N ILE A 25 0.58 -3.30 4.75
CA ILE A 25 1.23 -3.58 3.45
C ILE A 25 0.77 -4.93 2.91
N ALA A 26 0.82 -5.98 3.73
CA ALA A 26 0.42 -7.32 3.31
C ALA A 26 -1.06 -7.41 2.90
N ARG A 27 -1.95 -6.66 3.58
CA ARG A 27 -3.37 -6.58 3.20
C ARG A 27 -3.59 -5.82 1.91
N LEU A 28 -2.92 -4.68 1.74
CA LEU A 28 -2.99 -3.87 0.52
C LEU A 28 -2.41 -4.62 -0.69
N GLU A 29 -1.28 -5.30 -0.53
CA GLU A 29 -0.70 -6.15 -1.56
C GLU A 29 -1.70 -7.25 -1.98
N LYS A 30 -2.35 -7.90 -1.02
CA LYS A 30 -3.37 -8.92 -1.30
C LYS A 30 -4.57 -8.34 -2.06
N LEU A 31 -5.01 -7.12 -1.71
CA LEU A 31 -6.06 -6.41 -2.43
C LEU A 31 -5.65 -6.18 -3.90
N ILE A 32 -4.46 -5.60 -4.12
CA ILE A 32 -3.93 -5.32 -5.47
C ILE A 32 -3.78 -6.62 -6.27
N TYR A 33 -3.22 -7.67 -5.67
CA TYR A 33 -3.08 -8.97 -6.32
C TYR A 33 -4.43 -9.54 -6.76
N SER A 34 -5.47 -9.37 -5.95
CA SER A 34 -6.82 -9.86 -6.26
C SER A 34 -7.50 -9.14 -7.44
N MET A 35 -7.00 -7.95 -7.82
CA MET A 35 -7.46 -7.23 -9.01
C MET A 35 -7.00 -7.90 -10.31
N ASN A 36 -6.07 -8.86 -10.26
CA ASN A 36 -5.59 -9.64 -11.39
C ASN A 36 -5.05 -8.77 -12.55
N LEU A 37 -4.28 -7.73 -12.21
CA LEU A 37 -3.74 -6.75 -13.17
C LEU A 37 -2.75 -7.36 -14.17
N ILE A 38 -1.98 -8.37 -13.74
CA ILE A 38 -0.98 -9.06 -14.57
C ILE A 38 -1.14 -10.57 -14.41
N GLY A 39 -1.46 -11.24 -15.52
CA GLY A 39 -1.59 -12.68 -15.56
C GLY A 39 -0.28 -13.38 -15.19
N GLY A 40 -0.34 -14.31 -14.24
CA GLY A 40 0.85 -15.06 -13.79
C GLY A 40 1.80 -14.27 -12.88
N ALA A 41 1.43 -13.07 -12.44
CA ALA A 41 2.17 -12.37 -11.41
C ALA A 41 2.28 -13.23 -10.14
N SER A 42 3.45 -13.17 -9.51
CA SER A 42 3.63 -13.80 -8.20
C SER A 42 2.86 -13.03 -7.14
N LYS A 43 2.52 -13.69 -6.03
CA LYS A 43 1.84 -13.04 -4.91
C LYS A 43 2.59 -11.80 -4.38
N ASN A 44 3.91 -11.79 -4.51
CA ASN A 44 4.78 -10.73 -3.98
C ASN A 44 5.12 -9.66 -5.04
N SER A 45 4.55 -9.75 -6.25
CA SER A 45 4.88 -8.86 -7.36
C SER A 45 4.43 -7.40 -7.11
N PHE A 46 3.53 -7.19 -6.15
CA PHE A 46 2.94 -5.88 -5.87
C PHE A 46 3.40 -5.26 -4.55
N ASN A 47 4.38 -5.85 -3.84
CA ASN A 47 4.86 -5.31 -2.56
C ASN A 47 5.35 -3.86 -2.68
N TYR A 48 6.14 -3.56 -3.71
CA TYR A 48 6.65 -2.19 -3.94
C TYR A 48 5.50 -1.20 -4.17
N LEU A 49 4.52 -1.57 -5.00
CA LEU A 49 3.34 -0.75 -5.21
C LEU A 49 2.56 -0.56 -3.91
N ALA A 50 2.32 -1.64 -3.15
CA ALA A 50 1.62 -1.57 -1.87
C ALA A 50 2.32 -0.64 -0.87
N GLU A 51 3.64 -0.73 -0.72
CA GLU A 51 4.42 0.16 0.14
C GLU A 51 4.27 1.63 -0.27
N LYS A 52 4.38 1.90 -1.57
CA LYS A 52 4.28 3.25 -2.12
C LYS A 52 2.89 3.83 -1.91
N LEU A 53 1.84 3.08 -2.24
CA LEU A 53 0.46 3.55 -2.09
C LEU A 53 0.10 3.74 -0.61
N LEU A 54 0.52 2.84 0.28
CA LEU A 54 0.31 3.01 1.72
C LEU A 54 0.98 4.29 2.24
N GLN A 55 2.20 4.57 1.82
CA GLN A 55 2.88 5.81 2.21
C GLN A 55 2.10 7.06 1.78
N GLN A 56 1.42 7.04 0.63
CA GLN A 56 0.61 8.16 0.20
C GLN A 56 -0.70 8.29 0.99
N LEU A 57 -1.33 7.16 1.31
CA LEU A 57 -2.54 7.11 2.14
C LEU A 57 -2.27 7.62 3.56
N GLU A 58 -1.12 7.26 4.15
CA GLU A 58 -0.64 7.76 5.44
C GLU A 58 -0.43 9.30 5.45
N ASN A 59 -0.35 9.93 4.27
CA ASN A 59 -0.18 11.37 4.08
C ASN A 59 -1.45 12.08 3.55
N ASP A 60 -2.64 11.48 3.74
CA ASP A 60 -3.94 12.07 3.38
C ASP A 60 -4.05 12.52 1.91
N ILE A 61 -3.47 11.74 0.99
CA ILE A 61 -3.54 12.00 -0.46
C ILE A 61 -4.99 12.05 -0.98
N SER A 62 -5.25 12.94 -1.95
CA SER A 62 -6.54 12.97 -2.64
C SER A 62 -6.70 11.80 -3.61
N SER A 63 -7.94 11.38 -3.85
CA SER A 63 -8.25 10.31 -4.82
C SER A 63 -7.68 10.59 -6.22
N GLU A 64 -7.79 11.83 -6.71
CA GLU A 64 -7.23 12.22 -8.02
C GLU A 64 -5.70 12.01 -8.09
N LYS A 65 -4.96 12.40 -7.05
CA LYS A 65 -3.51 12.20 -7.00
C LYS A 65 -3.14 10.73 -6.84
N MET A 66 -3.92 9.97 -6.07
CA MET A 66 -3.77 8.52 -5.92
C MET A 66 -3.92 7.83 -7.28
N LYS A 67 -4.94 8.20 -8.06
CA LYS A 67 -5.15 7.72 -9.43
C LYS A 67 -3.92 7.96 -10.32
N THR A 68 -3.40 9.19 -10.34
CA THR A 68 -2.20 9.52 -11.14
C THR A 68 -0.99 8.66 -10.75
N ILE A 69 -0.81 8.39 -9.45
CA ILE A 69 0.29 7.52 -8.99
C ILE A 69 0.06 6.08 -9.45
N ILE A 70 -1.15 5.54 -9.30
CA ILE A 70 -1.51 4.19 -9.76
C ILE A 70 -1.25 4.05 -11.26
N GLU A 71 -1.75 4.98 -12.08
CA GLU A 71 -1.52 4.98 -13.52
C GLU A 71 -0.02 5.02 -13.86
N SER A 72 0.73 5.93 -13.23
CA SER A 72 2.16 6.06 -13.47
C SER A 72 2.92 4.78 -13.10
N GLU A 73 2.61 4.16 -11.97
CA GLU A 73 3.28 2.94 -11.55
C GLU A 73 2.94 1.77 -12.47
N LEU A 74 1.64 1.56 -12.74
CA LEU A 74 1.20 0.46 -13.58
C LEU A 74 1.76 0.56 -15.01
N VAL A 75 1.91 1.77 -15.54
CA VAL A 75 2.51 1.98 -16.87
C VAL A 75 4.04 1.87 -16.84
N VAL A 76 4.71 2.59 -15.94
CA VAL A 76 6.17 2.74 -15.99
C VAL A 76 6.89 1.56 -15.34
N ALA A 77 6.45 1.13 -14.16
CA ALA A 77 7.12 0.08 -13.39
C ALA A 77 6.63 -1.32 -13.80
N TYR A 78 5.35 -1.42 -14.18
CA TYR A 78 4.71 -2.71 -14.46
C TYR A 78 4.44 -2.95 -15.95
N GLY A 79 4.65 -1.95 -16.81
CA GLY A 79 4.63 -2.09 -18.27
C GLY A 79 3.23 -2.25 -18.89
N LEU A 80 2.18 -1.89 -18.16
CA LEU A 80 0.80 -1.92 -18.66
C LEU A 80 0.51 -0.70 -19.54
N TYR A 81 -0.44 -0.84 -20.45
CA TYR A 81 -1.05 0.29 -21.16
C TYR A 81 -2.25 0.82 -20.37
N LEU A 82 -2.52 2.12 -20.46
CA LEU A 82 -3.64 2.77 -19.75
C LEU A 82 -5.02 2.16 -20.05
N ASN A 83 -5.19 1.47 -21.17
CA ASN A 83 -6.42 0.79 -21.54
C ASN A 83 -6.52 -0.67 -21.05
N GLU A 84 -5.49 -1.21 -20.39
CA GLU A 84 -5.48 -2.58 -19.86
C GLU A 84 -6.01 -2.67 -18.43
N PHE A 85 -6.26 -1.53 -17.78
CA PHE A 85 -6.77 -1.48 -16.42
C PHE A 85 -7.74 -0.32 -16.24
N ASP A 86 -8.64 -0.49 -15.27
CA ASP A 86 -9.58 0.56 -14.86
C ASP A 86 -8.99 1.33 -13.68
N SER A 87 -8.31 2.43 -14.00
CA SER A 87 -7.67 3.31 -13.01
C SER A 87 -8.65 3.88 -11.98
N ASP A 88 -9.89 4.17 -12.40
CA ASP A 88 -10.90 4.76 -11.50
C ASP A 88 -11.36 3.72 -10.49
N LYS A 89 -11.70 2.53 -10.97
CA LYS A 89 -12.10 1.41 -10.11
C LYS A 89 -10.99 1.03 -9.12
N ILE A 90 -9.75 0.90 -9.60
CA ILE A 90 -8.61 0.54 -8.73
C ILE A 90 -8.42 1.62 -7.64
N THR A 91 -8.49 2.89 -8.02
CA THR A 91 -8.37 4.00 -7.07
C THR A 91 -9.49 3.96 -6.04
N ASP A 92 -10.73 3.78 -6.46
CA ASP A 92 -11.88 3.71 -5.56
C ASP A 92 -11.77 2.52 -4.61
N ASP A 93 -11.38 1.34 -5.10
CA ASP A 93 -11.20 0.14 -4.28
C ASP A 93 -10.13 0.36 -3.19
N ILE A 94 -9.01 1.00 -3.53
CA ILE A 94 -7.92 1.30 -2.59
C ILE A 94 -8.34 2.37 -1.58
N MET A 95 -8.97 3.46 -2.03
CA MET A 95 -9.44 4.53 -1.15
C MET A 95 -10.55 4.06 -0.21
N ASN A 96 -11.43 3.18 -0.69
CA ASN A 96 -12.47 2.56 0.13
C ASN A 96 -11.87 1.57 1.12
N TRP A 97 -10.89 0.76 0.70
CA TRP A 97 -10.16 -0.12 1.62
C TRP A 97 -9.52 0.70 2.75
N TRP A 98 -8.82 1.78 2.45
CA TRP A 98 -8.16 2.63 3.46
C TRP A 98 -9.13 3.21 4.50
N LYS A 99 -10.33 3.62 4.08
CA LYS A 99 -11.35 4.16 4.98
C LYS A 99 -11.95 3.11 5.93
N ASN A 100 -11.81 1.83 5.60
CA ASN A 100 -12.41 0.71 6.33
C ASN A 100 -11.35 -0.20 6.99
N ASP A 101 -10.06 0.12 6.87
CA ASP A 101 -8.94 -0.57 7.54
C ASP A 101 -8.70 0.00 8.95
#